data_AF-A0A3B8JT99-F1
#
_entry.id   AF-A0A3B8JT99-F1
#
_cell.length_a   1.000
_cell.length_b   1.000
_cell.length_c   1.000
_cell.angle_alpha   90.00
_cell.angle_beta   90.00
_cell.angle_gamma   90.00
#
_symmetry.space_group_name_H-M   'P 1'
#
loop_
_entity.id
_entity.type
_entity.pdbx_description
1 polymer ?
#
loop_
_entity_poly.entity_id
_entity_poly.type
_entity_poly.pdbx_seq_one_letter_code
_entity_poly.pdbx_strand_id
1 'polypeptide(L)'
;FVAQVVAFAFGLAAASFFPVIILGVFDKRTNREGAIAGMIVGLSFTLFYIAGVKFYGMQPWFFGVSAEGIGTLGMLLNFIVTWSVSRLTPPPPAEVQEMVEVLRMPGDEP
;
A
#
# COMPACT_ATOMS: atom_id res chain seq x y z
N PHE A 1 2.31 -26.22 1.97
CA PHE A 1 1.04 -25.61 2.39
C PHE A 1 1.27 -24.37 3.27
N VAL A 2 1.99 -24.47 4.40
CA VAL A 2 2.25 -23.31 5.31
C VAL A 2 2.92 -22.12 4.60
N ALA A 3 4.01 -22.37 3.86
CA ALA A 3 4.73 -21.31 3.15
C ALA A 3 3.86 -20.52 2.15
N GLN A 4 2.88 -21.16 1.51
CA GLN A 4 1.98 -20.51 0.54
C GLN A 4 0.98 -19.59 1.24
N VAL A 5 0.37 -20.03 2.34
CA VAL A 5 -0.57 -19.20 3.12
C VAL A 5 0.15 -18.00 3.72
N VAL A 6 1.38 -18.21 4.20
CA VAL A 6 2.25 -17.14 4.69
C VAL A 6 2.60 -16.15 3.57
N ALA A 7 2.93 -16.62 2.37
CA ALA A 7 3.19 -15.76 1.22
C ALA A 7 1.98 -14.89 0.84
N PHE A 8 0.76 -15.44 0.89
CA PHE A 8 -0.46 -14.65 0.65
C PHE A 8 -0.67 -13.57 1.71
N ALA A 9 -0.48 -13.90 3.00
CA ALA A 9 -0.62 -12.94 4.08
C ALA A 9 0.38 -11.78 3.96
N PHE A 10 1.66 -12.09 3.69
CA PHE A 10 2.67 -11.08 3.45
C PHE A 10 2.40 -10.28 2.16
N GLY A 11 1.94 -10.93 1.10
CA GLY A 11 1.57 -10.25 -0.15
C GLY A 11 0.44 -9.24 0.04
N LEU A 12 -0.60 -9.61 0.79
CA LEU A 12 -1.72 -8.73 1.12
C LEU A 12 -1.28 -7.57 2.02
N ALA A 13 -0.46 -7.84 3.03
CA ALA A 13 0.07 -6.81 3.92
C ALA A 13 1.03 -5.84 3.20
N ALA A 14 1.89 -6.36 2.32
CA ALA A 14 2.77 -5.57 1.48
C ALA A 14 1.98 -4.70 0.50
N ALA A 15 0.89 -5.22 -0.08
CA ALA A 15 0.05 -4.46 -0.99
C ALA A 15 -0.75 -3.34 -0.31
N SER A 16 -1.02 -3.41 0.99
CA SER A 16 -1.82 -2.41 1.72
C SER A 16 -0.97 -1.44 2.55
N PHE A 17 -0.18 -1.94 3.49
CA PHE A 17 0.44 -1.11 4.53
C PHE A 17 1.77 -0.50 4.09
N PHE A 18 2.58 -1.27 3.36
CA PHE A 18 3.96 -0.87 3.07
C PHE A 18 4.06 0.46 2.30
N PRO A 19 3.29 0.71 1.20
CA PRO A 19 3.33 1.98 0.48
C PRO A 19 2.91 3.16 1.35
N VAL A 20 1.87 2.97 2.16
CA VAL A 20 1.31 4.02 3.01
C VAL A 20 2.28 4.39 4.13
N ILE A 21 2.97 3.43 4.72
CA ILE A 21 4.00 3.69 5.74
C ILE A 21 5.16 4.48 5.13
N ILE A 22 5.67 4.06 3.96
CA ILE A 22 6.75 4.78 3.27
C ILE A 22 6.31 6.21 2.94
N LEU A 23 5.14 6.38 2.35
CA LEU A 23 4.63 7.68 1.97
C LEU A 23 4.31 8.56 3.19
N GLY A 24 3.85 7.99 4.31
CA GLY A 24 3.68 8.74 5.56
C GLY A 24 5.00 9.24 6.15
N VAL A 25 6.04 8.39 6.14
CA VAL A 25 7.36 8.73 6.71
C VAL A 25 8.17 9.65 5.81
N PHE A 26 8.07 9.55 4.48
CA PHE A 26 8.91 10.31 3.57
C PHE A 26 8.17 11.46 2.85
N ASP A 27 6.86 11.38 2.65
CA ASP A 27 6.08 12.39 1.91
C ASP A 27 5.12 13.16 2.83
N LYS A 28 5.43 14.44 3.06
CA LYS A 28 4.63 15.32 3.93
C LYS A 28 3.23 15.62 3.39
N ARG A 29 2.98 15.38 2.10
CA ARG A 29 1.68 15.68 1.46
C ARG A 29 0.75 14.46 1.43
N THR A 30 1.20 13.29 1.87
CA THR A 30 0.34 12.10 1.94
C THR A 30 -0.79 12.36 2.93
N ASN A 31 -2.04 12.31 2.45
CA ASN A 31 -3.21 12.55 3.27
C ASN A 31 -4.02 11.28 3.49
N ARG A 32 -4.97 11.35 4.42
CA ARG A 32 -5.83 10.23 4.81
C ARG A 32 -6.62 9.67 3.63
N GLU A 33 -7.12 10.53 2.75
CA GLU A 33 -7.92 10.10 1.60
C GLU A 33 -7.10 9.30 0.61
N GLY A 34 -5.89 9.76 0.27
CA GLY A 34 -4.98 9.02 -0.60
C GLY A 34 -4.50 7.72 0.03
N ALA A 35 -4.19 7.71 1.33
CA ALA A 35 -3.82 6.49 2.05
C ALA A 35 -4.93 5.44 2.00
N ILE A 36 -6.18 5.84 2.28
CA ILE A 36 -7.33 4.92 2.25
C ILE A 36 -7.61 4.42 0.83
N ALA A 37 -7.58 5.31 -0.16
CA ALA A 37 -7.80 4.95 -1.56
C ALA A 37 -6.76 3.92 -2.04
N GLY A 38 -5.48 4.14 -1.76
CA GLY A 38 -4.44 3.19 -2.14
C GLY A 38 -4.54 1.85 -1.40
N MET A 39 -4.83 1.86 -0.08
CA MET A 39 -5.06 0.62 0.67
C MET A 39 -6.21 -0.20 0.09
N ILE A 40 -7.33 0.43 -0.23
CA ILE A 40 -8.49 -0.25 -0.84
C ILE A 40 -8.09 -0.82 -2.20
N VAL A 41 -7.47 -0.02 -3.07
CA VAL A 41 -7.09 -0.48 -4.42
C VAL A 41 -6.07 -1.62 -4.36
N GLY A 42 -5.00 -1.48 -3.58
CA GLY A 42 -3.96 -2.50 -3.43
C GLY A 42 -4.49 -3.80 -2.84
N LEU A 43 -5.32 -3.71 -1.79
CA LEU A 43 -5.89 -4.87 -1.14
C LEU A 43 -6.92 -5.56 -2.04
N SER A 44 -7.86 -4.81 -2.63
CA SER A 44 -8.88 -5.36 -3.54
C SER A 44 -8.25 -6.01 -4.76
N PHE A 45 -7.24 -5.39 -5.38
CA PHE A 45 -6.53 -5.97 -6.52
C PHE A 45 -5.85 -7.29 -6.14
N THR A 46 -5.11 -7.30 -5.04
CA THR A 46 -4.34 -8.48 -4.58
C THR A 46 -5.28 -9.62 -4.19
N LEU A 47 -6.35 -9.34 -3.43
CA LEU A 47 -7.38 -10.33 -3.08
C LEU A 47 -8.08 -10.87 -4.31
N PHE A 48 -8.50 -10.00 -5.24
CA PHE A 48 -9.19 -10.41 -6.45
C PHE A 48 -8.32 -11.32 -7.33
N TYR A 49 -7.03 -11.00 -7.45
CA TYR A 49 -6.09 -11.82 -8.21
C TYR A 49 -5.86 -13.20 -7.56
N ILE A 50 -5.60 -13.23 -6.25
CA ILE A 50 -5.43 -14.49 -5.52
C ILE A 50 -6.70 -15.34 -5.63
N ALA A 51 -7.88 -14.73 -5.46
CA ALA A 51 -9.16 -15.40 -5.63
C ALA A 51 -9.32 -16.00 -7.04
N GLY A 52 -9.12 -15.20 -8.09
CA GLY A 52 -9.26 -15.63 -9.48
C GLY A 52 -8.32 -16.77 -9.86
N VAL A 53 -7.02 -16.62 -9.56
CA VAL A 53 -6.01 -17.61 -9.97
C VAL A 53 -6.07 -18.87 -9.10
N LYS A 54 -6.25 -18.73 -7.78
CA LYS A 54 -6.17 -19.87 -6.85
C LYS A 54 -7.49 -20.60 -6.64
N PHE A 55 -8.62 -19.89 -6.61
CA PHE A 55 -9.93 -20.49 -6.31
C PHE A 55 -10.78 -20.72 -7.55
N TYR A 56 -10.69 -19.85 -8.56
CA TYR A 56 -11.45 -19.98 -9.82
C TYR A 56 -10.65 -20.64 -10.96
N GLY A 57 -9.39 -21.01 -10.72
CA GLY A 57 -8.54 -21.72 -11.70
C GLY A 57 -8.18 -20.88 -12.93
N MET A 58 -8.27 -19.55 -12.83
CA MET A 58 -7.92 -18.67 -13.92
C MET A 58 -6.41 -18.66 -14.12
N GLN A 59 -5.95 -18.61 -15.37
CA GLN A 59 -4.51 -18.53 -15.61
C GLN A 59 -3.94 -17.21 -15.11
N PRO A 60 -2.67 -17.17 -14.64
CA PRO A 60 -2.00 -15.95 -14.24
C PRO A 60 -2.03 -14.89 -15.35
N TRP A 61 -2.99 -13.97 -15.27
CA TRP A 61 -3.26 -13.02 -16.36
C TRP A 61 -2.40 -11.77 -16.28
N PHE A 62 -1.70 -11.54 -15.18
CA PHE A 62 -0.88 -10.36 -14.97
C PHE A 62 0.61 -10.74 -15.11
N PHE A 63 1.16 -10.57 -16.31
CA PHE A 63 2.57 -10.87 -16.66
C PHE A 63 3.05 -12.30 -16.30
N GLY A 64 2.14 -13.26 -16.10
CA GLY A 64 2.49 -14.61 -15.67
C GLY A 64 2.91 -14.72 -14.19
N VAL A 65 2.67 -13.68 -13.38
CA VAL A 65 3.07 -13.64 -11.97
C VAL A 65 2.23 -14.62 -11.15
N SER A 66 2.89 -15.46 -10.37
CA SER A 66 2.21 -16.42 -9.51
C SER A 66 1.37 -15.73 -8.43
N ALA A 67 0.36 -16.43 -7.91
CA ALA A 67 -0.52 -15.87 -6.87
C ALA A 67 0.24 -15.48 -5.58
N GLU A 68 1.39 -16.12 -5.32
CA GLU A 68 2.23 -15.82 -4.15
C GLU A 68 2.98 -14.48 -4.30
N GLY A 69 3.34 -14.10 -5.53
CA GLY A 69 4.15 -12.90 -5.81
C GLY A 69 3.33 -11.65 -6.18
N ILE A 70 2.02 -11.77 -6.39
CA ILE A 70 1.18 -10.66 -6.87
C ILE A 70 1.13 -9.46 -5.91
N GLY A 71 1.42 -9.68 -4.62
CA GLY A 71 1.44 -8.62 -3.60
C GLY A 71 2.36 -7.45 -3.96
N THR A 72 3.47 -7.70 -4.65
CA THR A 72 4.37 -6.63 -5.12
C THR A 72 3.71 -5.73 -6.17
N LEU A 73 2.86 -6.28 -7.02
CA LEU A 73 2.10 -5.49 -8.00
C LEU A 73 0.96 -4.71 -7.33
N GLY A 74 0.29 -5.33 -6.35
CA GLY A 74 -0.68 -4.63 -5.51
C GLY A 74 -0.05 -3.46 -4.74
N MET A 75 1.17 -3.63 -4.26
CA MET A 75 1.97 -2.61 -3.58
C MET A 75 2.28 -1.43 -4.52
N LEU A 76 2.71 -1.71 -5.77
CA LEU A 76 2.96 -0.66 -6.76
C LEU A 76 1.68 0.10 -7.12
N LEU A 77 0.57 -0.60 -7.29
CA LEU A 77 -0.73 0.03 -7.55
C LEU A 77 -1.17 0.93 -6.39
N ASN A 78 -1.08 0.44 -5.15
CA ASN A 78 -1.37 1.25 -3.97
C ASN A 78 -0.47 2.49 -3.92
N PHE A 79 0.85 2.34 -4.12
CA PHE A 79 1.76 3.47 -4.13
C PHE A 79 1.35 4.55 -5.15
N ILE A 80 1.06 4.15 -6.39
CA ILE A 80 0.64 5.06 -7.46
C ILE A 80 -0.67 5.75 -7.11
N VAL A 81 -1.65 5.00 -6.59
CA VAL A 81 -2.98 5.52 -6.22
C VAL A 81 -2.87 6.46 -5.04
N THR A 82 -2.20 6.06 -3.96
CA THR A 82 -2.00 6.90 -2.77
C THR A 82 -1.29 8.19 -3.14
N TRP A 83 -0.22 8.11 -3.93
CA TRP A 83 0.51 9.29 -4.36
C TRP A 83 -0.39 10.20 -5.22
N SER A 84 -1.06 9.66 -6.23
CA SER A 84 -1.91 10.44 -7.14
C SER A 84 -3.08 11.09 -6.41
N VAL A 85 -3.85 10.31 -5.63
CA VAL A 85 -5.01 10.82 -4.89
C VAL A 85 -4.58 11.85 -3.85
N SER A 86 -3.48 11.62 -3.13
CA SER A 86 -2.98 12.60 -2.14
C SER A 86 -2.60 13.96 -2.76
N ARG A 87 -2.24 14.01 -4.06
CA ARG A 87 -1.99 15.28 -4.76
C ARG A 87 -3.27 15.96 -5.26
N LEU A 88 -4.32 15.18 -5.50
CA LEU A 88 -5.61 15.66 -6.00
C LEU A 88 -6.55 16.11 -4.86
N THR A 89 -6.35 15.59 -3.65
CA THR A 89 -7.15 15.91 -2.47
C THR A 89 -6.45 16.96 -1.58
N PRO A 90 -7.19 17.59 -0.63
CA PRO A 90 -6.64 18.64 0.21
C PRO A 90 -5.39 18.19 1.00
N PRO A 91 -4.44 19.10 1.24
CA PRO A 91 -3.25 18.76 2.03
C PRO A 91 -3.63 18.36 3.47
N PRO A 92 -2.79 17.54 4.13
CA PRO A 92 -3.01 17.19 5.54
C PRO A 92 -3.08 18.44 6.44
N PRO A 93 -3.86 18.44 7.54
CA PRO A 93 -3.87 19.53 8.51
C PRO A 93 -2.47 19.83 9.07
N ALA A 94 -2.20 21.10 9.42
CA ALA A 94 -0.89 21.54 9.91
C ALA A 94 -0.40 20.75 11.14
N GLU A 95 -1.29 20.42 12.07
CA GLU A 95 -1.00 19.60 13.25
C GLU A 95 -0.45 18.21 12.89
N VAL A 96 -0.97 17.58 11.82
CA VAL A 96 -0.48 16.27 11.36
C VAL A 96 0.90 16.41 10.71
N GLN A 97 1.15 17.51 9.99
CA GLN A 97 2.44 17.78 9.39
C GLN A 97 3.52 18.01 10.46
N GLU A 98 3.19 18.79 11.50
CA GLU A 98 4.07 19.06 12.64
C GLU A 98 4.39 17.79 13.43
N MET A 99 3.38 16.97 13.72
CA MET A 99 3.58 15.65 14.35
C MET A 99 4.55 14.77 13.53
N VAL A 100 4.40 14.77 12.20
CA VAL A 100 5.29 14.01 11.31
C VAL A 100 6.70 14.62 11.26
N GLU A 101 6.85 15.94 11.33
CA GLU A 101 8.15 16.61 11.39
C GLU A 101 8.92 16.28 12.68
N VAL A 102 8.26 16.32 13.83
CA VAL A 102 8.83 15.92 15.12
C VAL A 102 9.27 14.45 15.08
N LEU A 103 8.47 13.56 14.49
CA LEU A 103 8.83 12.14 14.33
C LEU A 103 10.03 11.92 13.38
N ARG A 104 10.25 12.81 12.40
CA ARG A 104 11.36 12.71 11.44
C ARG A 104 12.68 13.28 11.99
N MET A 105 12.63 14.27 12.88
CA MET A 105 13.80 14.91 13.47
C MET A 105 13.77 14.81 15.00
N PRO A 106 14.10 13.64 15.58
CA PRO A 106 14.29 13.54 17.03
C PRO A 106 15.62 14.22 17.39
N GLY A 107 15.61 15.51 17.70
CA GLY A 107 16.88 16.19 18.03
C GLY A 107 16.88 17.67 18.42
N ASP A 108 15.84 18.46 18.17
CA ASP A 108 15.89 19.89 18.54
C ASP A 108 15.24 20.13 19.91
N GLU A 109 15.88 19.57 20.95
CA GLU A 109 15.80 20.13 22.31
C GLU A 109 16.85 21.24 22.41
N PRO A 110 16.50 22.49 22.77
CA PRO A 110 17.48 23.50 23.18
C PRO A 110 18.16 23.14 24.51
#